data_AF-X1HSY5-F1
#
_entry.id   AF-X1HSY5-F1
#
_cell.length_a   1.000
_cell.length_b   1.000
_cell.length_c   1.000
_cell.angle_alpha   90.00
_cell.angle_beta   90.00
_cell.angle_gamma   90.00
#
_symmetry.space_group_name_H-M   'P 1'
#
loop_
_entity.id
_entity.type
_entity.pdbx_description
1 polymer ?
#
loop_
_entity_poly.entity_id
_entity_poly.type
_entity_poly.pdbx_seq_one_letter_code
_entity_poly.pdbx_strand_id
1 'polypeptide(L)'
;MKKFHRKGTLWTSIENIMETPLFVDSSLTSMVQIADLCAYSLRRYLENNEEILFDYIFERADKKDDVVVGVRHFTDSCDCKICQTHTK
;
A
#
# COMPACT_ATOMS: atom_id res chain seq x y z
N MET A 1 -2.75 19.38 -15.93
CA MET A 1 -1.47 18.74 -15.56
C MET A 1 -0.29 19.05 -16.48
N LYS A 2 -0.38 18.85 -17.81
CA LYS A 2 0.75 19.09 -18.75
C LYS A 2 1.45 20.46 -18.69
N LYS A 3 0.80 21.50 -18.17
CA LYS A 3 1.39 22.83 -17.96
C LYS A 3 2.37 22.87 -16.78
N PHE A 4 2.10 22.13 -15.71
CA PHE A 4 2.96 22.08 -14.52
C PHE A 4 4.20 21.23 -14.75
N HIS A 5 4.11 20.12 -15.49
CA HIS A 5 5.31 19.38 -15.94
C HIS A 5 6.24 20.24 -16.81
N ARG A 6 5.67 21.16 -17.61
CA ARG A 6 6.45 22.01 -18.52
C ARG A 6 6.99 23.28 -17.88
N LYS A 7 6.27 23.84 -16.89
CA LYS A 7 6.59 25.17 -16.33
C LYS A 7 6.91 25.16 -14.83
N GLY A 8 6.70 24.05 -14.13
CA GLY A 8 6.77 24.03 -12.67
C GLY A 8 5.64 24.82 -12.01
N THR A 9 5.83 25.14 -10.74
CA THR A 9 5.00 26.08 -9.96
C THR A 9 5.67 27.46 -9.93
N LEU A 10 5.02 28.42 -9.27
CA LEU A 10 5.60 29.75 -9.01
C LEU A 10 6.94 29.67 -8.26
N TRP A 11 7.17 28.60 -7.50
CA TRP A 11 8.29 28.49 -6.55
C TRP A 11 9.36 27.48 -6.96
N THR A 12 9.04 26.51 -7.83
CA THR A 12 10.00 25.48 -8.23
C THR A 12 9.64 24.79 -9.54
N SER A 13 10.65 24.31 -10.27
CA SER A 13 10.48 23.34 -11.34
C SER A 13 10.11 21.98 -10.77
N ILE A 14 9.13 21.31 -11.36
CA ILE A 14 8.76 19.95 -10.95
C ILE A 14 9.12 18.98 -12.07
N GLU A 15 10.20 18.22 -11.88
CA GLU A 15 10.68 17.22 -12.85
C GLU A 15 9.81 15.95 -12.83
N ASN A 16 9.39 15.55 -11.63
CA ASN A 16 8.55 14.38 -11.39
C ASN A 16 7.29 14.81 -10.64
N ILE A 17 6.21 15.10 -11.38
CA ILE A 17 4.88 15.20 -10.78
C ILE A 17 4.32 13.78 -10.77
N MET A 18 4.02 13.24 -9.59
CA MET A 18 3.24 12.01 -9.52
C MET A 18 1.88 12.26 -10.19
N GLU A 19 1.65 11.62 -11.34
CA GLU A 19 0.40 11.73 -12.09
C GLU A 19 -0.77 11.02 -11.41
N THR A 20 -0.52 10.22 -10.38
CA THR A 20 -1.56 9.66 -9.51
C THR A 20 -2.32 10.83 -8.93
N PRO A 21 -3.56 11.07 -9.39
CA PRO A 21 -4.23 12.31 -9.05
C PRO A 21 -4.56 12.24 -7.57
N LEU A 22 -4.34 13.37 -6.89
CA LEU A 22 -4.57 13.51 -5.46
C LEU A 22 -5.97 13.05 -5.02
N PHE A 23 -6.92 12.92 -5.96
CA PHE A 23 -8.23 12.28 -5.78
C PHE A 23 -8.63 11.63 -7.12
N VAL A 24 -8.44 10.32 -7.27
CA VAL A 24 -9.05 9.54 -8.37
C VAL A 24 -10.22 8.73 -7.83
N ASP A 25 -11.30 8.71 -8.59
CA ASP A 25 -12.39 7.76 -8.36
C ASP A 25 -11.84 6.35 -8.60
N SER A 26 -12.00 5.46 -7.62
CA SER A 26 -11.48 4.09 -7.69
C SER A 26 -12.03 3.30 -8.89
N SER A 27 -13.17 3.69 -9.45
CA SER A 27 -13.71 3.11 -10.68
C SER A 27 -12.91 3.48 -11.94
N LEU A 28 -12.15 4.57 -11.93
CA LEU A 28 -11.48 5.13 -13.11
C LEU A 28 -10.08 4.56 -13.35
N THR A 29 -9.46 3.87 -12.38
CA THR A 29 -8.10 3.33 -12.56
C THR A 29 -7.93 1.95 -11.92
N SER A 30 -7.46 0.98 -12.69
CA SER A 30 -7.21 -0.39 -12.22
C SER A 30 -6.21 -0.44 -11.06
N MET A 31 -5.25 0.49 -11.00
CA MET A 31 -4.26 0.55 -9.92
C MET A 31 -4.90 0.90 -8.57
N VAL A 32 -5.89 1.79 -8.54
CA VAL A 32 -6.59 2.12 -7.29
C VAL A 32 -7.49 0.98 -6.85
N GLN A 33 -8.09 0.22 -7.78
CA GLN A 33 -8.84 -0.99 -7.44
C GLN A 33 -7.95 -2.05 -6.78
N ILE A 34 -6.72 -2.22 -7.29
CA ILE A 34 -5.74 -3.12 -6.67
C ILE A 34 -5.37 -2.65 -5.26
N ALA A 35 -5.12 -1.34 -5.08
CA ALA A 35 -4.82 -0.78 -3.77
C ALA A 35 -5.98 -0.96 -2.78
N ASP A 36 -7.23 -0.76 -3.23
CA ASP A 36 -8.43 -0.96 -2.44
C ASP A 36 -8.61 -2.43 -2.04
N LEU A 37 -8.38 -3.37 -2.97
CA LEU A 37 -8.41 -4.81 -2.67
C LEU A 37 -7.34 -5.19 -1.63
N CYS A 38 -6.13 -4.65 -1.74
CA CYS A 38 -5.07 -4.87 -0.74
C CYS A 38 -5.47 -4.33 0.64
N ALA A 39 -6.00 -3.09 0.69
CA ALA A 39 -6.46 -2.47 1.93
C ALA A 39 -7.63 -3.25 2.55
N TYR A 40 -8.61 -3.63 1.74
CA TYR A 40 -9.76 -4.44 2.17
C TYR A 40 -9.31 -5.79 2.75
N SER A 41 -8.42 -6.50 2.07
CA SER A 41 -7.92 -7.81 2.51
C SER A 41 -7.16 -7.71 3.84
N LEU A 42 -6.31 -6.68 4.00
CA LEU A 42 -5.63 -6.40 5.27
C LEU A 42 -6.61 -6.11 6.41
N ARG A 43 -7.62 -5.27 6.16
CA ARG A 43 -8.63 -4.93 7.16
C ARG A 43 -9.41 -6.16 7.60
N ARG A 44 -9.88 -6.99 6.67
CA ARG A 44 -10.63 -8.22 6.98
C ARG A 44 -9.81 -9.18 7.83
N TYR A 45 -8.51 -9.30 7.56
CA TYR A 45 -7.63 -10.10 8.41
C TYR A 45 -7.52 -9.53 9.83
N LEU A 46 -7.18 -8.24 9.97
CA LEU A 46 -6.94 -7.63 11.27
C LEU A 46 -8.21 -7.49 12.14
N GLU A 47 -9.36 -7.24 11.52
CA GLU A 47 -10.62 -7.02 12.25
C GLU A 47 -11.43 -8.32 12.46
N ASN A 48 -11.36 -9.25 11.51
CA ASN A 48 -12.24 -10.43 11.50
C ASN A 48 -11.49 -11.78 11.51
N ASN A 49 -10.16 -11.79 11.51
CA ASN A 49 -9.33 -12.99 11.36
C ASN A 49 -9.58 -13.77 10.05
N GLU A 50 -9.97 -13.07 8.98
CA GLU A 50 -10.16 -13.68 7.68
C GLU A 50 -8.84 -13.76 6.90
N GLU A 51 -8.34 -14.98 6.71
CA GLU A 51 -7.00 -15.20 6.17
C GLU A 51 -6.96 -15.38 4.64
N ILE A 52 -8.04 -15.85 4.02
CA ILE A 52 -8.03 -16.30 2.62
C ILE A 52 -7.52 -15.19 1.67
N LEU A 53 -8.13 -14.00 1.73
CA LEU A 53 -7.72 -12.89 0.87
C LEU A 53 -6.37 -12.30 1.28
N PHE A 54 -6.11 -12.28 2.59
CA PHE A 54 -4.87 -11.78 3.14
C PHE A 54 -3.67 -12.61 2.68
N ASP A 55 -3.76 -13.94 2.74
CA ASP A 55 -2.65 -14.84 2.39
C ASP A 55 -2.19 -14.60 0.94
N TYR A 56 -3.12 -14.45 -0.01
CA TYR A 56 -2.79 -14.14 -1.42
C TYR A 56 -2.00 -12.84 -1.60
N ILE A 57 -2.33 -11.79 -0.85
CA ILE A 57 -1.60 -10.51 -0.97
C ILE A 57 -0.31 -10.54 -0.14
N PHE A 58 -0.30 -11.26 0.97
CA PHE A 58 0.81 -11.31 1.91
C PHE A 58 2.00 -12.10 1.37
N GLU A 59 1.74 -13.11 0.54
CA GLU A 59 2.78 -13.80 -0.25
C GLU A 59 3.64 -12.85 -1.09
N ARG A 60 3.07 -11.71 -1.52
CA ARG A 60 3.72 -10.69 -2.36
C ARG A 60 4.29 -9.52 -1.56
N ALA A 61 4.14 -9.53 -0.24
CA ALA A 61 4.72 -8.50 0.61
C ALA A 61 6.24 -8.48 0.45
N ASP A 62 6.81 -7.28 0.42
CA ASP A 62 8.25 -7.10 0.27
C ASP A 62 9.02 -7.80 1.39
N LYS A 63 10.14 -8.45 1.04
CA LYS A 63 10.96 -9.23 1.96
C LYS A 63 12.41 -8.81 1.86
N LYS A 64 13.06 -8.68 3.01
CA LYS A 64 14.49 -8.42 3.14
C LYS A 64 15.11 -9.48 4.05
N ASP A 65 16.08 -10.23 3.53
CA ASP A 65 16.75 -11.32 4.27
C ASP A 65 15.74 -12.30 4.90
N ASP A 66 14.74 -12.71 4.12
CA ASP A 66 13.59 -13.55 4.51
C ASP A 66 12.63 -12.96 5.56
N VAL A 67 12.87 -11.73 6.03
CA VAL A 67 11.97 -10.98 6.91
C VAL A 67 10.97 -10.17 6.08
N VAL A 68 9.68 -10.26 6.40
CA VAL A 68 8.64 -9.47 5.72
C VAL A 68 8.70 -8.03 6.24
N VAL A 69 8.94 -7.08 5.33
CA VAL A 69 9.06 -5.63 5.64
C VAL A 69 8.02 -4.77 4.92
N GLY A 70 7.36 -5.31 3.90
CA GLY A 70 6.36 -4.59 3.10
C GLY A 70 5.02 -4.35 3.79
N VAL A 71 4.77 -4.97 4.94
CA VAL A 71 3.53 -4.81 5.72
C VAL A 71 3.90 -4.78 7.21
N ARG A 72 3.33 -3.82 7.96
CA ARG A 72 3.57 -3.69 9.40
C ARG A 72 2.28 -3.42 10.15
N HIS A 73 2.11 -4.09 11.28
CA HIS A 73 1.02 -3.83 12.21
C HIS A 73 1.52 -2.92 13.33
N PHE A 74 0.94 -1.73 13.45
CA PHE A 74 1.36 -0.73 14.44
C PHE A 74 0.59 -0.92 15.74
N THR A 75 1.14 -1.75 16.62
CA THR A 75 0.57 -2.13 17.93
C THR A 75 1.71 -2.51 18.89
N ASP A 76 1.42 -2.58 20.19
CA ASP A 76 2.42 -2.91 21.22
C ASP A 76 2.78 -4.40 21.20
N SER A 77 1.81 -5.27 21.45
CA SER A 77 1.98 -6.73 21.51
C SER A 77 0.88 -7.41 20.72
N CYS A 78 1.25 -8.22 19.72
CA CYS A 78 0.32 -8.93 18.86
C CYS A 78 0.98 -10.17 18.23
N ASP A 79 0.23 -11.27 18.19
CA ASP A 79 0.68 -12.55 17.64
C ASP A 79 0.16 -12.81 16.21
N CYS A 80 -0.23 -11.76 15.46
CA CYS A 80 -0.71 -11.93 14.09
C CYS A 80 0.43 -12.32 13.13
N LYS A 81 0.09 -12.89 11.98
CA LYS A 81 1.03 -13.33 10.93
C LYS A 81 2.01 -12.22 10.53
N ILE A 82 1.54 -10.97 10.49
CA ILE A 82 2.36 -9.79 10.17
C ILE A 82 3.44 -9.57 11.25
N CYS A 83 3.06 -9.55 12.52
CA CYS A 83 4.00 -9.32 13.63
C CYS A 83 5.01 -10.46 13.76
N GLN A 84 4.55 -11.71 13.62
CA GLN A 84 5.40 -12.89 13.71
C GLN A 84 6.48 -12.92 12.62
N THR A 85 6.13 -12.54 11.39
CA THR A 85 7.07 -12.56 10.24
C THR A 85 7.96 -11.33 10.13
N HIS A 86 7.71 -10.29 10.92
CA HIS A 86 8.55 -9.09 11.05
C HIS A 86 9.63 -9.25 12.15
N THR A 87 9.70 -10.40 12.81
CA THR A 87 10.67 -10.67 13.88
C THR A 87 11.77 -11.60 13.34
N LYS A 88 13.03 -11.32 13.69
CA LYS A 88 14.18 -12.14 13.33
C LYS A 88 14.45 -13.21 14.39
#